data_AF-A0A9Q9MWY7-F1
#
_entry.id   AF-A0A9Q9MWY7-F1
#
_cell.length_a   1.000
_cell.length_b   1.000
_cell.length_c   1.000
_cell.angle_alpha   90.00
_cell.angle_beta   90.00
_cell.angle_gamma   90.00
#
_symmetry.space_group_name_H-M   'P 1'
#
loop_
_entity.id
_entity.type
_entity.pdbx_description
1 polymer ?
#
loop_
_entity_poly.entity_id
_entity_poly.type
_entity_poly.pdbx_seq_one_letter_code
_entity_poly.pdbx_strand_id
1 'polypeptide(L)'
;MLYKYSHGLRDRDWVIFKIKKELISGPTQPSFDHRTLLKRAIFCHHNAASSAVRAISVEQRQKHQAFQAMFCGDNHQDSGDRPYDIQAEILYSGEIPVWFISDVIFYSADKIPPWLRDYTVNIVVDPSHFSFR
;
A
#
# COMPACT_ATOMS: atom_id res chain seq x y z
N MET A 1 -5.59 -8.53 4.89
CA MET A 1 -4.29 -7.91 4.57
C MET A 1 -3.56 -7.42 5.82
N LEU A 2 -4.17 -6.58 6.67
CA LEU A 2 -3.53 -6.08 7.91
C LEU A 2 -3.16 -7.15 8.94
N TYR A 3 -4.06 -8.11 9.24
CA TYR A 3 -3.80 -9.20 10.20
C TYR A 3 -2.50 -9.99 9.93
N LYS A 4 -2.17 -10.18 8.65
CA LYS A 4 -0.96 -10.90 8.23
C LYS A 4 0.33 -10.16 8.62
N TYR A 5 0.32 -8.84 8.57
CA TYR A 5 1.48 -8.00 8.88
C TYR A 5 1.51 -7.54 10.33
N SER A 6 0.38 -7.56 11.02
CA SER A 6 0.30 -7.32 12.46
C SER A 6 0.53 -8.58 13.30
N HIS A 7 0.69 -9.77 12.68
CA HIS A 7 0.88 -11.02 13.40
C HIS A 7 2.18 -10.98 14.22
N GLY A 8 2.04 -11.06 15.55
CA GLY A 8 3.16 -10.95 16.49
C GLY A 8 3.49 -9.53 16.95
N LEU A 9 2.82 -8.50 16.41
CA LEU A 9 2.88 -7.13 16.89
C LEU A 9 1.66 -6.86 17.77
N ARG A 10 1.81 -6.13 18.88
CA ARG A 10 0.63 -5.68 19.65
C ARG A 10 -0.01 -4.51 18.92
N ASP A 11 -1.33 -4.37 19.00
CA ASP A 11 -2.09 -3.29 18.34
C ASP A 11 -1.54 -1.88 18.58
N ARG A 12 -0.86 -1.68 19.72
CA ARG A 12 -0.22 -0.42 20.14
C ARG A 12 1.20 -0.19 19.63
N ASP A 13 1.81 -1.18 18.97
CA ASP A 13 3.23 -1.17 18.56
C ASP A 13 3.40 -0.76 17.08
N TRP A 14 2.32 -0.40 16.39
CA TRP A 14 2.35 -0.05 14.96
C TRP A 14 1.32 1.02 14.60
N VAL A 15 1.42 1.54 13.38
CA VAL A 15 0.63 2.65 12.84
C VAL A 15 0.08 2.26 11.47
N ILE A 16 -1.10 2.77 11.11
CA ILE A 16 -1.70 2.53 9.78
C ILE A 16 -1.52 3.77 8.93
N PHE A 17 -0.90 3.60 7.76
CA PHE A 17 -0.84 4.62 6.72
C PHE A 17 -1.92 4.37 5.68
N LYS A 18 -2.84 5.32 5.51
CA LYS A 18 -3.73 5.35 4.34
C LYS A 18 -3.02 6.09 3.22
N ILE A 19 -2.83 5.39 2.10
CA ILE A 19 -2.12 5.90 0.94
C ILE A 19 -3.13 6.27 -0.15
N LYS A 20 -2.96 7.46 -0.72
CA LYS A 20 -3.72 8.00 -1.84
C LYS A 20 -3.54 7.11 -3.07
N LYS A 21 -4.63 6.81 -3.79
CA LYS A 21 -4.63 5.98 -5.00
C LYS A 21 -3.76 6.56 -6.12
N GLU A 22 -3.58 7.88 -6.11
CA GLU A 22 -2.78 8.67 -7.03
C GLU A 22 -1.30 8.25 -7.03
N LEU A 23 -0.81 7.61 -5.96
CA LEU A 23 0.53 7.01 -5.95
C LEU A 23 0.69 5.97 -7.08
N ILE A 24 -0.41 5.35 -7.49
CA ILE A 24 -0.45 4.29 -8.48
C ILE A 24 -1.15 4.78 -9.75
N SER A 25 -2.33 5.38 -9.64
CA SER A 25 -3.09 5.85 -10.81
C SER A 25 -2.51 7.10 -11.47
N GLY A 26 -1.65 7.81 -10.76
CA GLY A 26 -1.14 9.11 -11.18
C GLY A 26 -1.95 10.26 -10.61
N PRO A 27 -1.32 11.44 -10.54
CA PRO A 27 -2.01 12.64 -10.13
C PRO A 27 -3.08 12.99 -11.17
N THR A 28 -4.21 13.51 -10.70
CA THR A 28 -5.24 14.07 -11.58
C THR A 28 -4.80 15.40 -12.22
N GLN A 29 -3.70 15.98 -11.75
CA GLN A 29 -3.10 17.22 -12.26
C GLN A 29 -1.68 16.96 -12.78
N PRO A 30 -1.28 17.54 -13.92
CA PRO A 30 -0.08 17.15 -14.68
C PRO A 30 1.27 17.65 -14.12
N SER A 31 1.32 18.21 -12.90
CA SER A 31 2.50 18.93 -12.38
C SER A 31 3.61 18.05 -11.77
N PHE A 32 3.51 16.72 -11.84
CA PHE A 32 4.39 15.81 -11.10
C PHE A 32 4.94 14.65 -11.97
N ASP A 33 6.22 14.30 -11.83
CA ASP A 33 6.85 13.15 -12.51
C ASP A 33 6.39 11.81 -11.94
N HIS A 34 5.19 11.40 -12.33
CA HIS A 34 4.54 10.17 -11.90
C HIS A 34 5.31 8.90 -12.31
N ARG A 35 6.08 8.97 -13.42
CA ARG A 35 6.78 7.80 -13.97
C ARG A 35 7.83 7.27 -13.00
N THR A 36 8.52 8.16 -12.30
CA THR A 36 9.55 7.76 -11.33
C THR A 36 8.96 7.08 -10.11
N LEU A 37 7.76 7.49 -9.65
CA LEU A 37 7.07 6.82 -8.55
C LEU A 37 6.51 5.45 -8.95
N LEU A 38 5.93 5.34 -10.15
CA LEU A 38 5.44 4.07 -10.68
C LEU A 38 6.55 3.02 -10.76
N LYS A 39 7.77 3.43 -11.13
CA LYS A 39 8.94 2.54 -11.15
C LYS A 39 9.31 1.97 -9.77
N ARG A 40 8.80 2.56 -8.69
CA ARG A 40 8.99 2.06 -7.31
C ARG A 40 7.89 1.09 -6.89
N ALA A 41 6.76 1.02 -7.59
CA ALA A 41 5.68 0.08 -7.28
C ALA A 41 6.02 -1.34 -7.75
N ILE A 42 5.85 -2.32 -6.87
CA ILE A 42 6.08 -3.74 -7.12
C ILE A 42 4.74 -4.45 -6.97
N PHE A 43 4.22 -4.95 -8.08
CA PHE A 43 2.90 -5.57 -8.15
C PHE A 43 3.02 -7.06 -7.82
N CYS A 44 2.31 -7.50 -6.77
CA CYS A 44 2.22 -8.89 -6.36
C CYS A 44 0.80 -9.38 -6.63
N HIS A 45 0.63 -10.20 -7.68
CA HIS A 45 -0.66 -10.76 -8.09
C HIS A 45 -1.33 -11.61 -6.99
N HIS A 46 -0.53 -12.18 -6.11
CA HIS A 46 -0.97 -12.93 -4.93
C HIS A 46 -0.21 -12.40 -3.71
N ASN A 47 -0.40 -13.06 -2.57
CA ASN A 47 0.35 -12.85 -1.34
C ASN A 47 1.86 -12.67 -1.60
N ALA A 48 2.38 -11.48 -1.28
CA ALA A 48 3.77 -11.10 -1.52
C ALA A 48 4.81 -11.95 -0.76
N ALA A 49 4.39 -12.64 0.31
CA ALA A 49 5.22 -13.53 1.10
C ALA A 49 5.22 -14.99 0.58
N SER A 50 4.34 -15.33 -0.37
CA SER A 50 4.26 -16.68 -0.93
C SER A 50 5.56 -17.06 -1.67
N SER A 51 5.91 -18.35 -1.65
CA SER A 51 7.07 -18.86 -2.38
C SER A 51 6.99 -18.57 -3.89
N ALA A 52 5.79 -18.71 -4.47
CA ALA A 52 5.53 -18.43 -5.88
C ALA A 52 5.84 -16.97 -6.24
N VAL A 53 5.34 -15.99 -5.45
CA VAL A 53 5.61 -14.57 -5.71
C VAL A 53 7.06 -14.21 -5.42
N ARG A 54 7.67 -14.79 -4.38
CA ARG A 54 9.09 -14.58 -4.03
C ARG A 54 10.06 -15.13 -5.07
N ALA A 55 9.65 -16.14 -5.86
CA ALA A 55 10.44 -16.67 -6.97
C ALA A 55 10.50 -15.70 -8.18
N ILE A 56 9.58 -14.74 -8.27
CA ILE A 56 9.56 -13.72 -9.33
C ILE A 56 10.45 -12.54 -8.92
N SER A 57 11.37 -12.15 -9.81
CA SER A 57 12.27 -11.02 -9.56
C SER A 57 11.50 -9.71 -9.35
N VAL A 58 12.10 -8.76 -8.64
CA VAL A 58 11.49 -7.44 -8.41
C VAL A 58 11.26 -6.73 -9.74
N GLU A 59 12.21 -6.79 -10.66
CA GLU A 59 12.15 -6.14 -11.97
C GLU A 59 10.97 -6.65 -12.80
N GLN A 60 10.69 -7.96 -12.74
CA GLN A 60 9.52 -8.53 -13.42
C GLN A 60 8.20 -8.06 -12.78
N ARG A 61 8.17 -7.95 -11.45
CA ARG A 61 7.01 -7.45 -10.71
C ARG A 61 6.77 -5.95 -10.84
N GLN A 62 7.72 -5.19 -11.40
CA GLN A 62 7.58 -3.77 -11.71
C GLN A 62 7.05 -3.50 -13.13
N LYS A 63 6.90 -4.53 -13.96
CA LYS A 63 6.44 -4.37 -15.35
C LYS A 63 4.94 -4.13 -15.44
N HIS A 64 4.53 -3.46 -16.53
CA HIS A 64 3.12 -3.24 -16.85
C HIS A 64 2.31 -4.55 -16.92
N GLN A 65 2.92 -5.64 -17.38
CA GLN A 65 2.27 -6.96 -17.40
C GLN A 65 1.91 -7.46 -16.00
N ALA A 66 2.75 -7.21 -14.99
CA ALA A 66 2.45 -7.57 -13.60
C ALA A 66 1.32 -6.72 -13.01
N PHE A 67 1.28 -5.43 -13.37
CA PHE A 67 0.14 -4.55 -13.07
C PHE A 67 -1.14 -5.12 -13.68
N GLN A 68 -1.17 -5.38 -15.00
CA GLN A 68 -2.37 -5.90 -15.67
C GLN A 68 -2.85 -7.22 -15.07
N ALA A 69 -1.92 -8.16 -14.83
CA ALA A 69 -2.26 -9.44 -14.24
C ALA A 69 -2.95 -9.25 -12.88
N MET A 70 -2.51 -8.28 -12.06
CA MET A 70 -3.11 -8.04 -10.76
C MET A 70 -4.62 -7.74 -10.82
N PHE A 71 -5.10 -7.12 -11.90
CA PHE A 71 -6.51 -6.73 -12.10
C PHE A 71 -7.25 -7.63 -13.11
N CYS A 72 -6.53 -8.51 -13.81
CA CYS A 72 -7.09 -9.46 -14.76
C CYS A 72 -6.84 -10.88 -14.27
N GLY A 73 -7.90 -11.58 -13.85
CA GLY A 73 -7.77 -12.98 -13.41
C GLY A 73 -7.35 -13.93 -14.53
N ASP A 74 -7.09 -15.20 -14.19
CA ASP A 74 -6.61 -16.23 -15.13
C ASP A 74 -7.53 -16.41 -16.36
N ASN A 75 -8.83 -16.11 -16.21
CA ASN A 75 -9.83 -16.16 -17.27
C ASN A 75 -9.96 -14.86 -18.08
N HIS A 76 -9.02 -13.91 -17.94
CA HIS A 76 -9.03 -12.60 -18.60
C HIS A 76 -10.28 -11.75 -18.27
N GLN A 77 -10.90 -12.00 -17.10
CA GLN A 77 -11.97 -11.16 -16.59
C GLN A 77 -11.35 -10.00 -15.80
N ASP A 78 -11.60 -8.78 -16.29
CA ASP A 78 -11.20 -7.53 -15.65
C ASP A 78 -12.09 -7.28 -14.41
N SER A 79 -11.49 -7.20 -13.22
CA SER A 79 -12.20 -6.89 -11.97
C SER A 79 -12.47 -5.40 -11.78
N GLY A 80 -12.10 -4.57 -12.77
CA GLY A 80 -12.24 -3.12 -12.73
C GLY A 80 -11.24 -2.50 -11.76
N ASP A 81 -11.73 -1.75 -10.78
CA ASP A 81 -10.89 -0.94 -9.89
C ASP A 81 -10.23 -1.71 -8.73
N ARG A 82 -10.36 -3.04 -8.68
CA ARG A 82 -9.87 -3.87 -7.57
C ARG A 82 -9.02 -5.03 -8.09
N PRO A 83 -7.99 -5.48 -7.35
CA PRO A 83 -7.28 -6.69 -7.71
C PRO A 83 -8.19 -7.92 -7.81
N TYR A 84 -7.86 -8.85 -8.70
CA TYR A 84 -8.60 -10.10 -8.87
C TYR A 84 -8.53 -11.00 -7.63
N ASP A 85 -7.34 -11.10 -7.02
CA ASP A 85 -7.11 -11.81 -5.76
C ASP A 85 -7.12 -10.83 -4.59
N ILE A 86 -7.89 -11.15 -3.55
CA ILE A 86 -7.96 -10.39 -2.29
C ILE A 86 -6.63 -10.40 -1.50
N GLN A 87 -5.74 -11.34 -1.80
CA GLN A 87 -4.40 -11.41 -1.23
C GLN A 87 -3.35 -10.64 -2.03
N ALA A 88 -3.71 -10.10 -3.20
CA ALA A 88 -2.81 -9.32 -4.03
C ALA A 88 -2.37 -8.05 -3.29
N GLU A 89 -1.09 -7.71 -3.44
CA GLU A 89 -0.45 -6.63 -2.68
C GLU A 89 0.40 -5.75 -3.61
N ILE A 90 0.44 -4.45 -3.35
CA ILE A 90 1.35 -3.52 -4.03
C ILE A 90 2.38 -3.09 -3.01
N LEU A 91 3.63 -3.49 -3.24
CA LEU A 91 4.74 -3.04 -2.40
C LEU A 91 5.33 -1.78 -3.02
N TYR A 92 5.90 -0.92 -2.19
CA TYR A 92 6.55 0.28 -2.65
C TYR A 92 8.03 0.26 -2.24
N SER A 93 8.92 0.40 -3.22
CA SER A 93 10.37 0.35 -3.02
C SER A 93 10.91 1.74 -2.70
N GLY A 94 11.28 1.95 -1.44
CA GLY A 94 11.80 3.21 -0.91
C GLY A 94 10.75 4.03 -0.17
N GLU A 95 11.04 5.33 0.00
CA GLU A 95 10.20 6.22 0.79
C GLU A 95 8.96 6.67 0.01
N ILE A 96 7.78 6.51 0.62
CA ILE A 96 6.53 7.07 0.11
C ILE A 96 6.51 8.56 0.46
N PRO A 97 6.40 9.45 -0.52
CA PRO A 97 6.32 10.87 -0.22
C PRO A 97 5.09 11.22 0.62
N VAL A 98 5.27 12.07 1.63
CA VAL A 98 4.23 12.41 2.62
C VAL A 98 2.93 12.93 1.99
N TRP A 99 3.00 13.60 0.84
CA TRP A 99 1.81 14.11 0.15
C TRP A 99 0.90 13.00 -0.42
N PHE A 100 1.39 11.76 -0.55
CA PHE A 100 0.57 10.58 -0.87
C PHE A 100 0.00 9.88 0.36
N ILE A 101 0.37 10.28 1.57
CA ILE A 101 -0.27 9.79 2.78
C ILE A 101 -1.52 10.64 3.00
N SER A 102 -2.70 10.02 2.94
CA SER A 102 -3.96 10.72 3.26
C SER A 102 -4.14 10.82 4.77
N ASP A 103 -3.92 9.70 5.47
CA ASP A 103 -4.13 9.59 6.91
C ASP A 103 -3.01 8.76 7.56
N VAL A 104 -2.61 9.19 8.75
CA VAL A 104 -1.84 8.38 9.69
C VAL A 104 -2.74 8.08 10.88
N ILE A 105 -3.11 6.82 11.02
CA ILE A 105 -4.03 6.38 12.07
C ILE A 105 -3.22 5.76 13.19
N PHE A 106 -3.37 6.30 14.39
CA PHE A 106 -2.78 5.81 15.63
C PHE A 106 -3.81 5.11 16.50
N TYR A 107 -3.35 4.13 17.26
CA TYR A 107 -4.17 3.48 18.28
C TYR A 107 -4.55 4.48 19.39
N SER A 108 -3.62 5.31 19.85
CA SER A 108 -3.85 6.29 20.93
C SER A 108 -3.01 7.56 20.73
N ALA A 109 -3.47 8.67 21.30
CA ALA A 109 -2.86 10.00 21.08
C ALA A 109 -1.43 10.12 21.66
N ASP A 110 -1.10 9.36 22.71
CA ASP A 110 0.23 9.32 23.32
C ASP A 110 1.31 8.70 22.40
N LYS A 111 0.89 8.04 21.31
CA LYS A 111 1.80 7.43 20.33
C LYS A 111 2.16 8.34 19.17
N ILE A 112 1.52 9.51 19.06
CA ILE A 112 1.79 10.45 17.97
C ILE A 112 3.15 11.10 18.22
N PRO A 113 4.16 10.86 17.36
CA PRO A 113 5.45 11.50 17.51
C PRO A 113 5.32 13.02 17.32
N PRO A 114 6.00 13.85 18.13
CA PRO A 114 5.90 15.31 18.02
C PRO A 114 6.25 15.84 16.62
N TRP A 115 7.27 15.26 15.98
CA TRP A 115 7.73 15.64 14.64
C TRP A 115 6.69 15.43 13.55
N LEU A 116 5.70 14.54 13.75
CA LEU A 116 4.68 14.27 12.75
C LEU A 116 3.70 15.45 12.62
N ARG A 117 3.60 16.29 13.66
CA ARG A 117 2.72 17.47 13.68
C ARG A 117 3.17 18.56 12.71
N ASP A 118 4.43 18.53 12.27
CA ASP A 118 5.00 19.49 11.34
C ASP A 118 4.66 19.18 9.87
N TYR A 119 4.04 18.04 9.60
CA TYR A 119 3.63 17.62 8.26
C TYR A 119 2.15 17.88 8.01
N THR A 120 1.80 18.27 6.78
CA THR A 120 0.42 18.39 6.28
C THR A 120 -0.19 17.02 6.00
N VAL A 121 -0.28 16.18 7.03
CA VAL A 121 -0.93 14.87 6.98
C VAL A 121 -2.07 14.82 7.99
N ASN A 122 -3.17 14.16 7.63
CA ASN A 122 -4.29 14.00 8.55
C ASN A 122 -3.92 12.96 9.62
N ILE A 123 -3.95 13.35 10.90
CA ILE A 123 -3.69 12.46 12.02
C ILE A 123 -5.03 12.03 12.62
N VAL A 124 -5.27 10.72 12.66
CA VAL A 124 -6.49 10.13 13.20
C VAL A 124 -6.13 9.26 14.39
N VAL A 125 -6.90 9.34 15.47
CA VAL A 125 -6.77 8.43 16.61
C VAL A 125 -8.03 7.58 16.65
N ASP A 126 -7.91 6.32 16.27
CA ASP A 126 -9.04 5.40 16.21
C ASP A 126 -8.60 3.94 16.45
N PRO A 127 -8.73 3.44 17.69
CA PRO A 127 -8.43 2.05 18.04
C PRO A 127 -9.20 1.01 17.23
N SER A 128 -10.39 1.35 16.70
CA SER A 128 -11.25 0.38 16.01
C SER A 128 -10.63 -0.12 14.69
N HIS A 129 -9.76 0.69 14.10
CA HIS A 129 -8.97 0.34 12.92
C HIS A 129 -7.89 -0.73 13.19
N PHE A 130 -7.64 -1.07 14.47
CA PHE A 130 -6.65 -2.07 14.87
C PHE A 130 -7.29 -3.36 15.37
N SER A 131 -8.57 -3.31 15.77
CA SER A 131 -9.33 -4.48 16.20
C SER A 131 -9.79 -5.30 14.99
N PHE A 132 -8.90 -6.15 14.47
CA PHE A 132 -9.28 -7.19 13.50
C PHE A 132 -9.61 -8.47 14.26
N ARG A 133 -10.89 -8.67 14.55
CA ARG A 133 -11.44 -9.97 14.98
C ARG A 133 -11.65 -10.87 13.78
#